data_AF-A0A952ZEV3-F1
#
_entry.id   AF-A0A952ZEV3-F1
#
_cell.length_a   1.000
_cell.length_b   1.000
_cell.length_c   1.000
_cell.angle_alpha   90.00
_cell.angle_beta   90.00
_cell.angle_gamma   90.00
#
_symmetry.space_group_name_H-M   'P 1'
#
loop_
_entity.id
_entity.type
_entity.pdbx_description
1 polymer ?
#
loop_
_entity_poly.entity_id
_entity_poly.type
_entity_poly.pdbx_seq_one_letter_code
_entity_poly.pdbx_strand_id
1 'polypeptide(L)'
;MVDPRLPSDRVELPYATRPGIVAWLTAEIWDHLWPWSRAGFQTGRALQGAGLALGLAASVVWILAGLGHMQAGAVIAWWFGWSVFEVVVRLGAKPYVKEGPWWGRCYRRAGRMDMLCYVGFKNLLIGAALFIALKSLGALVV
;
A
#
# COMPACT_ATOMS: atom_id res chain seq x y z
N MET A 1 -11.66 7.55 26.23
CA MET A 1 -10.93 8.83 26.47
C MET A 1 -9.89 8.93 25.37
N VAL A 2 -9.88 10.00 24.58
CA VAL A 2 -8.88 10.20 23.51
C VAL A 2 -7.51 10.37 24.17
N ASP A 3 -6.52 9.58 23.75
CA ASP A 3 -5.14 9.74 24.25
C ASP A 3 -4.60 11.09 23.73
N PRO A 4 -4.30 12.07 24.60
CA PRO A 4 -3.87 13.41 24.16
C PRO A 4 -2.52 13.40 23.44
N ARG A 5 -1.78 12.27 23.45
CA ARG A 5 -0.53 12.09 22.71
C ARG A 5 -0.74 11.73 21.24
N LEU A 6 -1.97 11.39 20.84
CA LEU A 6 -2.26 10.94 19.48
C LEU A 6 -3.17 11.92 18.74
N PRO A 7 -2.89 12.21 17.46
CA PRO A 7 -3.73 13.11 16.65
C PRO A 7 -5.17 12.61 16.42
N SER A 8 -5.43 11.31 16.61
CA SER A 8 -6.74 10.70 16.41
C SER A 8 -6.90 9.44 17.25
N ASP A 9 -8.12 8.88 17.27
CA ASP A 9 -8.45 7.67 18.01
C ASP A 9 -7.54 6.48 17.66
N ARG A 10 -7.18 5.71 18.70
CA ARG A 10 -6.46 4.45 18.55
C ARG A 10 -7.31 3.42 17.83
N VAL A 11 -6.64 2.61 17.02
CA VAL A 11 -7.22 1.45 16.36
C VAL A 11 -6.48 0.22 16.85
N GLU A 12 -7.20 -0.72 17.46
CA GLU A 12 -6.63 -2.01 17.84
C GLU A 12 -6.77 -3.00 16.70
N LEU A 13 -5.63 -3.46 16.17
CA LEU A 13 -5.61 -4.46 15.10
C LEU A 13 -5.42 -5.85 15.71
N PRO A 14 -6.26 -6.85 15.38
CA PRO A 14 -6.17 -8.19 15.95
C PRO A 14 -4.82 -8.90 15.75
N TYR A 15 -4.05 -8.52 14.73
CA TYR A 15 -2.73 -9.10 14.49
C TYR A 15 -1.60 -8.40 15.25
N ALA A 16 -1.80 -7.16 15.70
CA ALA A 16 -0.77 -6.38 16.40
C ALA A 16 -0.47 -6.94 17.80
N THR A 17 -1.39 -7.70 18.39
CA THR A 17 -1.26 -8.37 19.68
C THR A 17 -0.75 -9.81 19.57
N ARG A 18 -0.46 -10.31 18.35
CA ARG A 18 0.02 -11.69 18.18
C ARG A 18 1.38 -11.91 18.86
N PRO A 19 1.55 -13.05 19.57
CA PRO A 19 2.84 -13.46 20.11
C PRO A 19 3.77 -13.93 18.99
N GLY A 20 5.07 -13.64 19.11
CA GLY A 20 6.11 -14.06 18.17
C GLY A 20 6.46 -13.02 17.10
N ILE A 21 7.76 -12.73 16.96
CA ILE A 21 8.28 -11.71 16.03
C ILE A 21 8.01 -12.06 14.57
N VAL A 22 8.17 -13.32 14.18
CA VAL A 22 7.95 -13.78 12.79
C VAL A 22 6.47 -13.69 12.40
N ALA A 23 5.58 -14.14 13.28
CA ALA A 23 4.13 -14.07 13.06
C ALA A 23 3.64 -12.63 12.98
N TRP A 24 4.23 -11.73 13.79
CA TRP A 24 3.97 -10.30 13.70
C TRP A 24 4.49 -9.70 12.39
N LEU A 25 5.75 -9.94 12.01
CA LEU A 25 6.35 -9.39 10.79
C LEU A 25 5.61 -9.82 9.52
N THR A 26 5.25 -11.11 9.42
CA THR A 26 4.50 -11.61 8.27
C THR A 26 3.12 -10.99 8.17
N ALA A 27 2.41 -10.82 9.31
CA ALA A 27 1.14 -10.12 9.34
C ALA A 27 1.28 -8.64 9.00
N GLU A 28 2.35 -7.99 9.47
CA GLU A 28 2.65 -6.59 9.19
C GLU A 28 2.90 -6.36 7.69
N ILE A 29 3.76 -7.17 7.07
CA ILE A 29 4.05 -7.12 5.63
C ILE A 29 2.77 -7.35 4.82
N TRP A 30 2.01 -8.39 5.19
CA TRP A 30 0.74 -8.66 4.53
C TRP A 30 -0.21 -7.48 4.65
N ASP A 31 -0.34 -6.88 5.83
CA ASP A 31 -1.23 -5.75 6.02
C ASP A 31 -0.84 -4.54 5.18
N HIS A 32 0.47 -4.28 5.08
CA HIS A 32 1.03 -3.14 4.35
C HIS A 32 0.91 -3.30 2.82
N LEU A 33 1.18 -4.51 2.30
CA LEU A 33 1.15 -4.81 0.88
C LEU A 33 -0.25 -5.12 0.35
N TRP A 34 -1.15 -5.65 1.19
CA TRP A 34 -2.50 -6.03 0.79
C TRP A 34 -3.50 -4.93 1.15
N PRO A 35 -3.96 -4.09 0.18
CA PRO A 35 -4.87 -2.99 0.48
C PRO A 35 -6.32 -3.43 0.78
N TRP A 36 -6.72 -4.63 0.36
CA TRP A 36 -8.10 -5.10 0.52
C TRP A 36 -8.39 -5.68 1.91
N SER A 37 -9.65 -5.64 2.34
CA SER A 37 -10.11 -6.28 3.58
C SER A 37 -11.49 -6.93 3.39
N ARG A 38 -11.81 -7.97 4.18
CA ARG A 38 -13.14 -8.61 4.13
C ARG A 38 -14.27 -7.61 4.39
N ALA A 39 -14.07 -6.69 5.32
CA ALA A 39 -15.02 -5.60 5.59
C ALA A 39 -15.16 -4.67 4.37
N GLY A 40 -14.06 -4.32 3.70
CA GLY A 40 -14.09 -3.52 2.47
C GLY A 40 -14.88 -4.17 1.33
N PHE A 41 -14.80 -5.50 1.19
CA PHE A 41 -15.61 -6.25 0.23
C PHE A 41 -17.09 -6.26 0.58
N GLN A 42 -17.46 -6.27 1.86
CA GLN A 42 -18.88 -6.20 2.25
C GLN A 42 -19.50 -4.82 1.95
N THR A 43 -18.72 -3.74 2.11
CA THR A 43 -19.18 -2.37 1.90
C THR A 43 -19.16 -1.93 0.43
N GLY A 44 -18.28 -2.49 -0.42
CA GLY A 44 -18.11 -2.01 -1.80
C GLY A 44 -17.44 -3.00 -2.74
N ARG A 45 -18.10 -4.14 -3.03
CA ARG A 45 -17.57 -5.21 -3.90
C ARG A 45 -17.05 -4.72 -5.26
N ALA A 46 -17.77 -3.80 -5.91
CA ALA A 46 -17.37 -3.28 -7.22
C ALA A 46 -16.05 -2.50 -7.15
N LEU A 47 -15.87 -1.65 -6.13
CA LEU A 47 -14.63 -0.89 -5.93
C LEU A 47 -13.45 -1.82 -5.59
N GLN A 48 -13.68 -2.83 -4.75
CA GLN A 48 -12.64 -3.80 -4.41
C GLN A 48 -12.27 -4.68 -5.63
N GLY A 49 -13.26 -5.08 -6.44
CA GLY A 49 -13.06 -5.83 -7.68
C GLY A 49 -12.31 -5.03 -8.75
N ALA A 50 -12.68 -3.77 -8.95
CA ALA A 50 -11.91 -2.84 -9.79
C ALA A 50 -10.47 -2.71 -9.29
N GLY A 51 -10.28 -2.75 -7.97
CA GLY A 51 -8.95 -2.72 -7.38
C GLY A 51 -8.12 -3.94 -7.65
N LEU A 52 -8.71 -5.14 -7.54
CA LEU A 52 -8.00 -6.37 -7.92
C LEU A 52 -7.57 -6.33 -9.38
N ALA A 53 -8.46 -5.87 -10.28
CA ALA A 53 -8.13 -5.73 -11.70
C ALA A 53 -6.99 -4.72 -11.93
N LEU A 54 -7.02 -3.57 -11.26
CA LEU A 54 -5.94 -2.57 -11.34
C LEU A 54 -4.62 -3.07 -10.76
N GLY A 55 -4.66 -3.84 -9.68
CA GLY A 55 -3.47 -4.45 -9.06
C GLY A 55 -2.82 -5.46 -9.98
N LEU A 56 -3.63 -6.32 -10.62
CA LEU A 56 -3.16 -7.26 -11.64
C LEU A 56 -2.55 -6.52 -12.84
N ALA A 57 -3.23 -5.48 -13.32
CA ALA A 57 -2.70 -4.68 -14.42
C ALA A 57 -1.39 -3.97 -14.05
N ALA A 58 -1.21 -3.51 -12.79
CA ALA A 58 0.07 -3.01 -12.29
C ALA A 58 1.17 -4.07 -12.27
N SER A 59 0.87 -5.29 -11.87
CA SER A 59 1.81 -6.40 -11.99
C SER A 59 2.22 -6.67 -13.44
N VAL A 60 1.25 -6.66 -14.36
CA VAL A 60 1.50 -6.86 -15.80
C VAL A 60 2.40 -5.74 -16.36
N VAL A 61 2.15 -4.48 -16.00
CA VAL A 61 2.97 -3.35 -16.47
C VAL A 61 4.43 -3.49 -16.04
N TRP A 62 4.70 -3.93 -14.80
CA TRP A 62 6.07 -4.18 -14.35
C TRP A 62 6.74 -5.34 -15.10
N ILE A 63 6.00 -6.41 -15.42
CA ILE A 63 6.52 -7.51 -16.24
C ILE A 63 6.85 -7.00 -17.65
N LEU A 64 5.93 -6.29 -18.29
CA LEU A 64 6.14 -5.73 -19.62
C LEU A 64 7.31 -4.74 -19.65
N ALA A 65 7.49 -3.95 -18.59
CA ALA A 65 8.65 -3.09 -18.43
C ALA A 65 9.95 -3.89 -18.33
N GLY A 66 9.98 -4.99 -17.56
CA GLY A 66 11.13 -5.88 -17.47
C GLY A 66 11.45 -6.62 -18.78
N LEU A 67 10.45 -6.82 -19.64
CA LEU A 67 10.61 -7.39 -20.98
C LEU A 67 10.98 -6.32 -22.04
N GLY A 68 11.10 -5.05 -21.66
CA GLY A 68 11.41 -3.95 -22.58
C GLY A 68 10.25 -3.54 -23.50
N HIS A 69 9.01 -3.90 -23.18
CA HIS A 69 7.82 -3.55 -23.96
C HIS A 69 7.12 -2.27 -23.49
N MET A 70 7.63 -1.60 -22.45
CA MET A 70 7.03 -0.39 -21.89
C MET A 70 8.06 0.71 -21.75
N GLN A 71 7.68 1.92 -22.13
CA GLN A 71 8.48 3.12 -21.90
C GLN A 71 8.47 3.51 -20.42
N ALA A 72 9.57 4.06 -19.94
CA ALA A 72 9.73 4.55 -18.57
C ALA A 72 8.56 5.45 -18.10
N GLY A 73 8.14 6.40 -18.94
CA GLY A 73 7.03 7.31 -18.62
C GLY A 73 5.70 6.59 -18.42
N ALA A 74 5.43 5.54 -19.20
CA ALA A 74 4.21 4.74 -19.08
C ALA A 74 4.19 3.94 -17.77
N VAL A 75 5.34 3.38 -17.36
CA VAL A 75 5.49 2.66 -16.08
C VAL A 75 5.23 3.60 -14.91
N ILE A 76 5.80 4.81 -14.94
CA ILE A 76 5.61 5.83 -13.89
C ILE A 76 4.13 6.25 -13.82
N ALA A 77 3.51 6.57 -14.95
CA ALA A 77 2.10 6.96 -15.00
C ALA A 77 1.18 5.87 -14.47
N TRP A 78 1.45 4.61 -14.82
CA TRP A 78 0.66 3.48 -14.34
C TRP A 78 0.83 3.27 -12.83
N TRP A 79 2.07 3.33 -12.34
CA TRP A 79 2.37 3.20 -10.92
C TRP A 79 1.77 4.33 -10.07
N PHE A 80 1.74 5.55 -10.62
CA PHE A 80 1.04 6.68 -10.02
C PHE A 80 -0.47 6.41 -9.95
N GLY A 81 -1.08 5.92 -11.04
CA GLY A 81 -2.49 5.54 -11.09
C GLY A 81 -2.86 4.49 -10.04
N TRP A 82 -2.04 3.43 -9.92
CA TRP A 82 -2.16 2.44 -8.84
C TRP A 82 -2.12 3.08 -7.45
N SER A 83 -1.20 4.03 -7.23
CA SER A 83 -1.02 4.69 -5.94
C SER A 83 -2.22 5.55 -5.54
N VAL A 84 -2.79 6.32 -6.47
CA VAL A 84 -4.02 7.09 -6.23
C VAL A 84 -5.18 6.16 -5.91
N PHE A 85 -5.30 5.07 -6.68
CA PHE A 85 -6.36 4.09 -6.45
C PHE A 85 -6.24 3.40 -5.08
N GLU A 86 -5.02 3.05 -4.67
CA GLU A 86 -4.77 2.42 -3.38
C GLU A 86 -5.20 3.32 -2.21
N VAL A 87 -5.00 4.65 -2.31
CA VAL A 87 -5.51 5.60 -1.31
C VAL A 87 -7.02 5.46 -1.14
N VAL A 88 -7.77 5.40 -2.24
CA VAL A 88 -9.24 5.27 -2.22
C VAL A 88 -9.67 3.96 -1.57
N VAL A 89 -9.04 2.84 -1.95
CA VAL A 89 -9.38 1.53 -1.37
C VAL A 89 -9.05 1.45 0.10
N ARG A 90 -7.87 1.93 0.52
CA ARG A 90 -7.48 1.87 1.93
C ARG A 90 -8.32 2.81 2.80
N LEU A 91 -8.75 3.97 2.30
CA LEU A 91 -9.70 4.81 3.03
C LEU A 91 -11.04 4.10 3.30
N GLY A 92 -11.51 3.24 2.39
CA GLY A 92 -12.75 2.48 2.58
C GLY A 92 -12.57 1.18 3.39
N ALA A 93 -11.41 0.52 3.28
CA ALA A 93 -11.20 -0.83 3.79
C ALA A 93 -10.29 -0.92 5.03
N LYS A 94 -9.33 0.01 5.15
CA LYS A 94 -8.27 0.06 6.18
C LYS A 94 -7.93 1.52 6.54
N PRO A 95 -8.86 2.32 7.09
CA PRO A 95 -8.65 3.74 7.38
C PRO A 95 -7.82 3.96 8.65
N TYR A 96 -6.65 3.36 8.73
CA TYR A 96 -5.72 3.50 9.84
C TYR A 96 -4.28 3.63 9.33
N VAL A 97 -3.46 4.31 10.11
CA VAL A 97 -2.01 4.44 9.88
C VAL A 97 -1.28 4.07 11.15
N LYS A 98 -0.03 3.64 10.95
CA LYS A 98 0.89 3.34 12.04
C LYS A 98 1.51 4.64 12.55
N GLU A 99 1.58 4.77 13.87
CA GLU A 99 2.13 5.94 14.55
C GLU A 99 3.41 5.61 15.31
N GLY A 100 4.33 6.57 15.29
CA GLY A 100 5.67 6.42 15.84
C GLY A 100 6.58 5.54 14.96
N PRO A 101 7.62 4.94 15.56
CA PRO A 101 8.57 4.14 14.80
C PRO A 101 7.90 2.96 14.08
N TRP A 102 8.41 2.61 12.89
CA TRP A 102 7.83 1.53 12.08
C TRP A 102 7.87 0.15 12.76
N TRP A 103 8.73 -0.05 13.77
CA TRP A 103 8.75 -1.27 14.60
C TRP A 103 7.75 -1.24 15.76
N GLY A 104 7.06 -0.13 15.99
CA GLY A 104 6.03 0.01 17.00
C GLY A 104 4.76 -0.80 16.69
N ARG A 105 3.76 -0.70 17.56
CA ARG A 105 2.44 -1.34 17.39
C ARG A 105 1.28 -0.38 17.63
N CYS A 106 1.58 0.92 17.60
CA CYS A 106 0.58 1.96 17.78
C CYS A 106 -0.08 2.26 16.43
N TYR A 107 -1.39 2.08 16.36
CA TYR A 107 -2.17 2.41 15.18
C TYR A 107 -3.25 3.42 15.56
N ARG A 108 -3.50 4.36 14.66
CA ARG A 108 -4.56 5.35 14.81
C ARG A 108 -5.40 5.45 13.55
N ARG A 109 -6.58 6.02 13.68
CA ARG A 109 -7.44 6.32 12.54
C ARG A 109 -6.75 7.30 11.57
N ALA A 110 -6.85 7.02 10.28
CA ALA A 110 -6.23 7.84 9.25
C ALA A 110 -7.23 8.85 8.66
N GLY A 111 -6.81 10.10 8.55
CA GLY A 111 -7.43 11.07 7.66
C GLY A 111 -7.04 10.85 6.19
N ARG A 112 -7.56 11.69 5.30
CA ARG A 112 -7.22 11.64 3.86
C ARG A 112 -5.74 11.94 3.61
N MET A 113 -5.20 12.97 4.27
CA MET A 113 -3.80 13.36 4.12
C MET A 113 -2.86 12.31 4.72
N ASP A 114 -3.21 11.73 5.86
CA ASP A 114 -2.44 10.62 6.43
C ASP A 114 -2.34 9.45 5.45
N MET A 115 -3.45 9.09 4.82
CA MET A 115 -3.46 7.99 3.84
C MET A 115 -2.67 8.33 2.58
N LEU A 116 -2.78 9.57 2.09
CA LEU A 116 -2.02 10.05 0.93
C LEU A 116 -0.52 9.99 1.20
N CYS A 117 -0.07 10.49 2.35
CA CYS A 117 1.34 10.44 2.74
C CYS A 117 1.81 9.00 2.95
N TYR A 118 1.01 8.17 3.62
CA TYR A 118 1.34 6.78 3.90
C TYR A 118 1.47 5.93 2.63
N VAL A 119 0.48 6.00 1.73
CA VAL A 119 0.48 5.26 0.46
C VAL A 119 1.51 5.87 -0.49
N GLY A 120 1.58 7.20 -0.59
CA GLY A 120 2.52 7.89 -1.46
C GLY A 120 3.96 7.55 -1.12
N PHE A 121 4.33 7.60 0.17
CA PHE A 121 5.70 7.29 0.60
C PHE A 121 6.08 5.83 0.29
N LYS A 122 5.26 4.86 0.69
CA LYS A 122 5.61 3.45 0.48
C LYS A 122 5.63 3.07 -1.01
N ASN A 123 4.68 3.58 -1.80
CA ASN A 123 4.62 3.25 -3.21
C ASN A 123 5.73 3.97 -3.97
N LEU A 124 6.10 5.18 -3.58
CA LEU A 124 7.28 5.85 -4.12
C LEU A 124 8.53 5.01 -3.87
N LEU A 125 8.76 4.53 -2.65
CA LEU A 125 9.91 3.69 -2.32
C LEU A 125 9.93 2.39 -3.13
N ILE A 126 8.81 1.67 -3.19
CA ILE A 126 8.69 0.42 -3.94
C ILE A 126 8.92 0.68 -5.44
N GLY A 127 8.24 1.69 -6.00
CA GLY A 127 8.35 2.05 -7.41
C GLY A 127 9.76 2.49 -7.78
N ALA A 128 10.40 3.32 -6.96
CA ALA A 128 11.77 3.75 -7.17
C ALA A 128 12.75 2.57 -7.12
N ALA A 129 12.61 1.68 -6.13
CA ALA A 129 13.46 0.48 -6.02
C ALA A 129 13.32 -0.44 -7.25
N LEU A 130 12.09 -0.72 -7.69
CA LEU A 130 11.82 -1.53 -8.88
C LEU A 130 12.37 -0.86 -10.15
N PHE A 131 12.13 0.43 -10.30
CA PHE A 131 12.59 1.19 -11.46
C PHE A 131 14.12 1.22 -11.56
N ILE A 132 14.81 1.50 -10.45
CA ILE A 132 16.27 1.50 -10.38
C ILE A 132 16.82 0.09 -10.66
N ALA A 133 16.20 -0.96 -10.13
CA ALA A 133 16.61 -2.34 -10.39
C ALA A 133 16.49 -2.70 -11.88
N LEU A 134 15.33 -2.43 -12.50
CA LEU A 134 15.12 -2.68 -13.93
C LEU A 134 16.07 -1.86 -14.81
N LYS A 135 16.31 -0.60 -14.44
CA LYS A 135 17.24 0.26 -15.18
C LYS A 135 18.68 -0.24 -15.06
N SER A 136 19.10 -0.67 -13.86
CA SER A 136 20.42 -1.23 -13.60
C SER A 136 20.67 -2.54 -14.34
N LEU A 137 19.61 -3.34 -14.55
CA LEU A 137 19.66 -4.58 -15.32
C LEU A 137 19.60 -4.37 -16.85
N GLY A 138 19.47 -3.12 -17.32
CA GLY A 138 19.32 -2.81 -18.75
C GLY A 138 17.96 -3.24 -19.35
N ALA A 139 17.01 -3.65 -18.51
CA ALA A 139 15.70 -4.15 -18.94
C ALA A 139 14.71 -3.02 -19.25
N LEU A 140 14.92 -1.84 -18.66
CA LEU A 140 14.00 -0.71 -18.80
C LEU A 140 14.29 0.11 -20.06
N VAL A 141 13.30 0.17 -20.96
CA VAL A 141 13.32 1.06 -22.13
C VAL A 141 13.01 2.49 -21.68
N VAL A 142 13.97 3.38 -21.92
CA VAL A 142 13.87 4.82 -21.58
C VAL A 142 13.38 5.58 -22.80
#